data_AF-A0A9E6WHT9-F1
#
_entry.id   AF-A0A9E6WHT9-F1
#
_cell.length_a   1.000
_cell.length_b   1.000
_cell.length_c   1.000
_cell.angle_alpha   90.00
_cell.angle_beta   90.00
_cell.angle_gamma   90.00
#
_symmetry.space_group_name_H-M   'P 1'
#
loop_
_entity.id
_entity.type
_entity.pdbx_description
1 polymer ?
#
loop_
_entity_poly.entity_id
_entity_poly.type
_entity_poly.pdbx_seq_one_letter_code
_entity_poly.pdbx_strand_id
1 'polypeptide(L)'
;MRPGTAGMSAFAKAVLGACPRAFRDPEAIRASREDHRAAAGIDIAPDDADGARRLDCPVLVLWGERAATWAHFGGPDLWRRRARDVRGQALPGDHDLAEDLPDLVAHYLIALFEGATLPV
;
A
#
# COMPACT_ATOMS: atom_id res chain seq x y z
N MET A 1 7.35 11.82 -5.01
CA MET A 1 6.73 10.57 -5.47
C MET A 1 6.72 10.58 -6.99
N ARG A 2 7.47 9.70 -7.66
CA ARG A 2 7.30 9.52 -9.10
C ARG A 2 6.04 8.67 -9.29
N PRO A 3 5.08 9.09 -10.14
CA PRO A 3 3.94 8.23 -10.45
C PRO A 3 4.46 6.93 -11.07
N GLY A 4 3.67 5.86 -10.96
CA GLY A 4 3.96 4.58 -11.61
C GLY A 4 4.18 4.70 -13.12
N THR A 5 4.52 3.61 -13.79
CA THR A 5 4.78 3.52 -15.24
C THR A 5 3.64 4.04 -16.12
N ALA A 6 2.38 4.00 -15.65
CA ALA A 6 1.24 4.64 -16.31
C ALA A 6 1.17 6.18 -16.14
N GLY A 7 2.02 6.73 -15.28
CA GLY A 7 2.13 8.15 -15.00
C GLY A 7 0.84 8.74 -14.43
N MET A 8 0.65 10.04 -14.62
CA MET A 8 -0.59 10.73 -14.25
C MET A 8 -1.80 10.25 -15.06
N SER A 9 -1.64 9.43 -16.11
CA SER A 9 -2.74 9.03 -16.99
C SER A 9 -3.67 7.97 -16.38
N ALA A 10 -3.19 7.22 -15.38
CA ALA A 10 -4.00 6.27 -14.61
C ALA A 10 -4.99 6.95 -13.67
N PHE A 11 -4.69 8.18 -13.25
CA PHE A 11 -5.53 8.92 -12.33
C PHE A 11 -6.71 9.55 -13.06
N ALA A 12 -7.92 9.35 -12.54
CA ALA A 12 -9.08 10.11 -13.00
C ALA A 12 -8.80 11.63 -12.91
N LYS A 13 -9.26 12.39 -13.91
CA LYS A 13 -9.00 13.85 -14.00
C LYS A 13 -9.39 14.63 -12.73
N ALA A 14 -10.44 14.21 -12.04
CA ALA A 14 -10.85 14.80 -10.78
C ALA A 14 -9.79 14.62 -9.67
N VAL A 15 -9.11 13.47 -9.62
CA VAL A 15 -8.06 13.14 -8.65
C VAL A 15 -6.78 13.92 -8.94
N LEU A 16 -6.43 14.07 -10.23
CA LEU A 16 -5.28 14.88 -10.67
C LEU A 16 -5.35 16.35 -10.23
N GLY A 17 -6.55 16.88 -9.97
CA GLY A 17 -6.72 18.24 -9.46
C GLY A 17 -6.83 18.34 -7.93
N ALA A 18 -7.18 17.24 -7.25
CA ALA A 18 -7.42 17.22 -5.81
C ALA A 18 -6.11 17.10 -5.02
N CYS A 19 -5.24 16.16 -5.39
CA CYS A 19 -3.98 15.93 -4.69
C CYS A 19 -3.03 17.15 -4.74
N PRO A 20 -2.77 17.75 -5.91
CA PRO A 20 -1.96 18.96 -5.99
C PRO A 20 -2.57 20.16 -5.27
N ARG A 21 -3.90 20.22 -5.14
CA ARG A 21 -4.57 21.28 -4.38
C ARG A 21 -4.34 21.13 -2.89
N ALA A 22 -4.45 19.91 -2.36
CA ALA A 22 -4.15 19.62 -0.96
C ALA A 22 -2.69 19.98 -0.62
N PHE A 23 -1.75 19.64 -1.49
CA PHE A 23 -0.32 19.96 -1.30
C PHE A 23 0.07 21.41 -1.64
N ARG A 24 -0.88 22.31 -1.90
CA ARG A 24 -0.62 23.76 -1.89
C ARG A 24 -0.63 24.36 -0.50
N ASP A 25 -1.21 23.67 0.47
CA ASP A 25 -1.18 24.08 1.87
C ASP A 25 0.20 23.77 2.49
N PRO A 26 0.94 24.78 2.97
CA PRO A 26 2.21 24.57 3.66
C PRO A 26 2.10 23.63 4.86
N GLU A 27 0.97 23.61 5.56
CA GLU A 27 0.76 22.73 6.70
C GLU A 27 0.58 21.27 6.26
N ALA A 28 -0.05 21.02 5.12
CA ALA A 28 -0.12 19.67 4.54
C ALA A 28 1.27 19.16 4.13
N ILE A 29 2.11 20.03 3.56
CA ILE A 29 3.51 19.69 3.25
C ILE A 29 4.29 19.38 4.53
N ARG A 30 4.14 20.21 5.57
CA ARG A 30 4.80 20.02 6.87
C ARG A 30 4.37 18.71 7.52
N ALA A 31 3.08 18.41 7.51
CA ALA A 31 2.51 17.17 8.05
C ALA A 31 3.06 15.94 7.32
N SER A 32 3.07 15.93 5.98
CA SER A 32 3.64 14.81 5.20
C SER A 32 5.13 14.59 5.48
N ARG A 33 5.90 15.67 5.67
CA ARG A 33 7.30 15.53 6.08
C ARG A 33 7.43 14.95 7.48
N GLU A 34 6.53 15.31 8.39
CA GLU A 34 6.59 14.81 9.75
C GLU A 34 6.15 13.36 9.88
N ASP A 35 5.20 12.92 9.07
CA ASP A 35 4.86 11.50 8.90
C ASP A 35 6.09 10.68 8.49
N HIS A 36 6.87 11.16 7.51
CA HIS A 36 8.15 10.51 7.16
C HIS A 36 9.20 10.54 8.28
N ARG A 37 9.26 11.59 9.09
CA ARG A 37 10.18 11.64 10.25
C ARG A 37 9.73 10.68 11.36
N ALA A 38 8.42 10.53 11.55
CA ALA A 38 7.86 9.59 12.51
C ALA A 38 8.17 8.15 12.11
N ALA A 39 7.92 7.79 10.84
CA ALA A 39 8.22 6.47 10.29
C ALA A 39 9.72 6.12 10.35
N ALA A 40 10.60 7.11 10.19
CA ALA A 40 12.05 6.95 10.31
C ALA A 40 12.57 7.13 11.75
N GLY A 41 11.69 7.27 12.74
CA GLY A 41 12.03 7.64 14.10
C GLY A 41 11.08 7.03 15.12
N ILE A 42 10.11 7.82 15.56
CA ILE A 42 9.29 7.47 16.73
C ILE A 42 8.42 6.23 16.55
N ASP A 43 8.05 5.85 15.32
CA ASP A 43 7.20 4.68 15.06
C ASP A 43 7.92 3.35 15.26
N ILE A 44 9.25 3.35 15.18
CA ILE A 44 10.09 2.15 15.30
C ILE A 44 9.99 1.53 16.70
N ALA A 45 10.04 2.35 17.76
CA ALA A 45 10.08 1.84 19.13
C ALA A 45 8.76 1.12 19.54
N PRO A 46 7.56 1.65 19.24
CA PRO A 46 6.31 0.92 19.38
C PRO A 46 6.25 -0.36 18.53
N ASP A 47 6.70 -0.30 17.27
CA ASP A 47 6.70 -1.46 16.36
C ASP A 47 7.61 -2.59 16.84
N ASP A 48 8.72 -2.27 17.49
CA ASP A 48 9.66 -3.23 18.10
C ASP A 48 9.13 -3.76 19.44
N ALA A 49 8.44 -2.92 20.22
CA ALA A 49 7.83 -3.32 21.49
C ALA A 49 6.75 -4.41 21.33
N ASP A 50 6.12 -4.47 20.15
CA ASP A 50 5.20 -5.54 19.77
C ASP A 50 5.87 -6.91 19.61
N GLY A 51 7.20 -6.94 19.46
CA GLY A 51 7.99 -8.16 19.38
C GLY A 51 7.47 -9.14 18.32
N ALA A 52 7.11 -10.35 18.74
CA ALA A 52 6.59 -11.41 17.86
C ALA A 52 5.06 -11.41 17.70
N ARG A 53 4.36 -10.36 18.17
CA ARG A 53 2.90 -10.27 18.04
C ARG A 53 2.50 -10.25 16.57
N ARG A 54 1.43 -10.99 16.25
CA ARG A 54 0.89 -11.11 14.90
C ARG A 54 -0.59 -10.79 14.87
N LEU A 55 -1.02 -10.24 13.74
CA LEU A 55 -2.43 -10.09 13.40
C LEU A 55 -3.07 -11.47 13.21
N ASP A 56 -4.20 -11.68 13.89
CA ASP A 56 -4.98 -12.92 13.83
C ASP A 56 -6.07 -12.87 12.73
N CYS A 57 -6.38 -11.70 12.20
CA CYS A 57 -7.31 -11.55 11.08
C CYS A 57 -6.63 -11.83 9.72
N PRO A 58 -7.42 -12.20 8.68
CA PRO A 58 -6.90 -12.29 7.32
C PRO A 58 -6.36 -10.95 6.81
N VAL A 59 -5.16 -10.98 6.22
CA VAL A 59 -4.50 -9.81 5.62
C VAL A 59 -4.30 -10.05 4.13
N LEU A 60 -4.84 -9.15 3.31
CA LEU A 60 -4.64 -9.14 1.87
C LEU A 60 -3.52 -8.17 1.48
N VAL A 61 -2.52 -8.66 0.75
CA VAL A 61 -1.37 -7.90 0.27
C VAL A 61 -1.33 -7.94 -1.25
N LEU A 62 -1.65 -6.82 -1.90
CA LEU A 62 -1.56 -6.66 -3.36
C LEU A 62 -0.43 -5.69 -3.69
N TRP A 63 0.35 -6.00 -4.72
CA TRP A 63 1.45 -5.14 -5.16
C TRP A 63 1.61 -5.16 -6.67
N GLY A 64 2.11 -4.07 -7.25
CA GLY A 64 2.43 -4.03 -8.66
C GLY A 64 3.69 -4.83 -8.97
N GLU A 65 3.64 -5.72 -9.95
CA GLU A 65 4.82 -6.46 -10.46
C GLU A 65 5.95 -5.53 -10.91
N ARG A 66 5.61 -4.32 -11.34
CA ARG A 66 6.57 -3.30 -11.81
C ARG A 66 7.00 -2.31 -10.73
N ALA A 67 6.41 -2.37 -9.54
CA ALA A 67 6.66 -1.39 -8.49
C ALA A 67 8.07 -1.54 -7.92
N ALA A 68 8.85 -0.45 -7.93
CA ALA A 68 10.23 -0.44 -7.45
C ALA A 68 10.36 -0.83 -5.96
N THR A 69 9.33 -0.53 -5.16
CA THR A 69 9.26 -0.92 -3.74
C THR A 69 9.31 -2.44 -3.58
N TRP A 70 8.68 -3.20 -4.48
CA TRP A 70 8.64 -4.65 -4.36
C TRP A 70 10.00 -5.32 -4.58
N ALA A 71 10.80 -4.78 -5.52
CA ALA A 71 12.13 -5.29 -5.84
C ALA A 71 13.11 -5.25 -4.64
N HIS A 72 12.84 -4.42 -3.62
CA HIS A 72 13.74 -4.19 -2.50
C HIS A 72 13.30 -4.82 -1.17
N PHE A 73 12.02 -5.15 -0.98
CA PHE A 73 11.48 -5.50 0.34
C PHE A 73 10.93 -6.93 0.49
N GLY A 74 11.17 -7.85 -0.45
CA GLY A 74 10.98 -9.29 -0.19
C GLY A 74 9.53 -9.77 0.01
N GLY A 75 8.57 -8.90 -0.24
CA GLY A 75 7.22 -9.31 -0.58
C GLY A 75 6.28 -9.79 0.54
N PRO A 76 5.38 -10.78 0.29
CA PRO A 76 4.40 -11.21 1.29
C PRO A 76 5.08 -11.89 2.49
N ASP A 77 6.35 -12.26 2.37
CA ASP A 77 7.14 -12.86 3.45
C ASP A 77 7.38 -11.91 4.62
N LEU A 78 7.50 -10.59 4.37
CA LEU A 78 7.57 -9.62 5.46
C LEU A 78 6.25 -9.55 6.22
N TRP A 79 5.14 -9.54 5.49
CA TRP A 79 3.80 -9.58 6.08
C TRP A 79 3.55 -10.87 6.86
N ARG A 80 4.06 -12.01 6.36
CA ARG A 80 4.00 -13.28 7.08
C ARG A 80 4.75 -13.25 8.39
N ARG A 81 5.65 -12.30 8.67
CA ARG A 81 6.25 -12.13 10.01
C ARG A 81 5.28 -11.46 10.99
N ARG A 82 4.36 -10.63 10.49
CA ARG A 82 3.45 -9.76 11.27
C ARG A 82 1.99 -10.22 11.26
N ALA A 83 1.61 -11.21 10.46
CA ALA A 83 0.26 -11.76 10.40
C ALA A 83 0.25 -13.30 10.29
N ARG A 84 -0.85 -13.93 10.70
CA ARG A 84 -0.99 -15.40 10.63
C ARG A 84 -1.58 -15.89 9.31
N ASP A 85 -2.54 -15.15 8.76
CA ASP A 85 -3.21 -15.44 7.50
C ASP A 85 -2.90 -14.31 6.53
N VAL A 86 -1.91 -14.52 5.67
CA VAL A 86 -1.52 -13.58 4.62
C VAL A 86 -1.90 -14.17 3.29
N ARG A 87 -2.64 -13.39 2.52
CA ARG A 87 -3.12 -13.71 1.18
C ARG A 87 -2.74 -12.60 0.22
N GLY A 88 -2.69 -12.89 -1.06
CA GLY A 88 -2.52 -11.88 -2.10
C GLY A 88 -1.51 -12.27 -3.15
N GLN A 89 -1.25 -11.34 -4.05
CA GLN A 89 -0.41 -11.59 -5.21
C GLN A 89 0.06 -10.29 -5.87
N ALA A 90 0.99 -10.47 -6.79
CA ALA A 90 1.41 -9.44 -7.71
C ALA A 90 0.31 -9.21 -8.75
N LEU A 91 0.02 -7.94 -9.03
CA LEU A 91 -0.88 -7.53 -10.10
C LEU A 91 -0.05 -6.91 -11.24
N PRO A 92 -0.54 -6.95 -12.50
CA PRO A 92 0.17 -6.42 -13.66
C PRO A 92 0.16 -4.87 -13.72
N GLY A 93 0.45 -4.22 -12.59
CA GLY A 93 0.42 -2.77 -12.35
C GLY A 93 1.73 -2.24 -11.77
N ASP A 94 1.74 -0.95 -11.45
CA ASP A 94 2.81 -0.30 -10.69
C ASP A 94 2.35 -0.02 -9.25
N HIS A 95 2.92 0.98 -8.59
CA HIS A 95 2.58 1.40 -7.24
C HIS A 95 1.09 1.74 -7.05
N ASP A 96 0.49 2.43 -8.00
CA ASP A 96 -0.83 3.06 -7.87
C ASP A 96 -1.94 2.10 -8.35
N LEU A 97 -2.01 0.91 -7.74
CA LEU A 97 -2.87 -0.19 -8.20
C LEU A 97 -4.36 0.14 -8.23
N ALA A 98 -4.85 0.95 -7.30
CA ALA A 98 -6.27 1.32 -7.23
C ALA A 98 -6.66 2.23 -8.41
N GLU A 99 -5.70 2.95 -8.97
CA GLU A 99 -5.86 3.79 -10.14
C GLU A 99 -5.54 3.04 -11.44
N ASP A 100 -4.49 2.21 -11.44
CA ASP A 100 -4.05 1.43 -12.60
C ASP A 100 -5.02 0.26 -12.91
N LEU A 101 -5.49 -0.44 -11.88
CA LEU A 101 -6.24 -1.70 -11.97
C LEU A 101 -7.45 -1.73 -11.00
N PRO A 102 -8.34 -0.72 -11.03
CA PRO A 102 -9.41 -0.54 -10.05
C PRO A 102 -10.32 -1.77 -9.92
N ASP A 103 -10.74 -2.35 -11.04
CA ASP A 103 -11.64 -3.51 -11.06
C ASP A 103 -10.99 -4.75 -10.44
N LEU A 104 -9.70 -4.94 -10.68
CA LEU A 104 -8.96 -6.07 -10.15
C LEU A 104 -8.72 -5.91 -8.65
N VAL A 105 -8.37 -4.71 -8.19
CA VAL A 105 -8.26 -4.40 -6.76
C VAL A 105 -9.61 -4.61 -6.06
N ALA A 106 -10.70 -4.09 -6.64
CA ALA A 106 -12.05 -4.27 -6.10
C ALA A 106 -12.44 -5.75 -6.00
N HIS A 107 -12.13 -6.55 -7.04
CA HIS A 107 -12.37 -7.99 -7.03
C HIS A 107 -11.71 -8.69 -5.83
N TYR A 108 -10.42 -8.42 -5.58
CA TYR A 108 -9.72 -9.03 -4.44
C TYR A 108 -10.26 -8.56 -3.08
N LEU A 109 -10.63 -7.28 -2.95
CA LEU A 109 -11.22 -6.75 -1.73
C LEU A 109 -12.58 -7.39 -1.43
N ILE A 110 -13.45 -7.50 -2.44
CA ILE A 110 -14.76 -8.15 -2.30
C ILE A 110 -14.57 -9.62 -1.90
N ALA A 111 -13.69 -10.34 -2.60
CA ALA A 111 -13.39 -11.73 -2.29
C ALA A 111 -12.88 -11.94 -0.85
N LEU A 112 -12.05 -11.01 -0.34
CA LEU A 112 -11.60 -11.04 1.07
C LEU A 112 -12.79 -10.90 2.04
N PHE A 113 -13.67 -9.92 1.81
CA PHE A 113 -14.81 -9.66 2.70
C PHE A 113 -15.91 -10.71 2.63
N GLU A 114 -16.06 -11.39 1.49
CA GLU A 114 -16.96 -12.53 1.32
C GLU A 114 -16.38 -13.84 1.89
N GLY A 115 -15.13 -13.83 2.35
CA GLY A 115 -14.46 -15.02 2.89
C GLY A 115 -14.07 -16.04 1.82
N ALA A 116 -13.98 -15.62 0.55
CA ALA A 116 -13.56 -16.49 -0.54
C ALA A 116 -12.09 -16.92 -0.40
N THR A 117 -11.76 -18.05 -1.01
CA THR A 117 -10.38 -18.53 -1.08
C THR A 117 -9.57 -17.62 -2.00
N LEU A 118 -8.53 -16.99 -1.44
CA LEU A 118 -7.57 -16.17 -2.18
C LEU A 118 -6.20 -16.86 -2.19
N PRO A 119 -5.33 -16.53 -3.17
CA PRO A 119 -3.96 -17.04 -3.19
C PRO A 119 -3.21 -16.69 -1.90
N VAL A 120 -2.39 -17.63 -1.42
CA VAL A 120 -1.58 -17.50 -0.20
C VAL A 120 -0.18 -17.07 -0.55
#